data_AF-A0A0L0C5V5-F1
#
_entry.id   AF-A0A0L0C5V5-F1
#
_cell.length_a   1.000
_cell.length_b   1.000
_cell.length_c   1.000
_cell.angle_alpha   90.00
_cell.angle_beta   90.00
_cell.angle_gamma   90.00
#
_symmetry.space_group_name_H-M   'P 1'
#
loop_
_entity.id
_entity.type
_entity.pdbx_description
1 polymer ?
#
loop_
_entity_poly.entity_id
_entity_poly.type
_entity_poly.pdbx_seq_one_letter_code
_entity_poly.pdbx_strand_id
1 'polypeptide(L)' 'MVKVPILPGKRQQWLERCKTNEENLPKEPMVCSDHFFKSGITINSKRARLDRDAIPITTKYII' A
#
# COMPACT_ATOMS: atom_id res chain seq x y z
N MET A 1 -2.38 8.37 -4.08
CA MET A 1 -2.03 6.95 -4.28
C MET A 1 -0.67 6.67 -3.66
N VAL A 2 -0.44 5.44 -3.19
CA VAL A 2 0.77 4.97 -2.53
C VAL A 2 1.35 3.82 -3.35
N LYS A 3 2.64 3.88 -3.66
CA LYS A 3 3.32 2.79 -4.37
C LYS A 3 3.44 1.56 -3.46
N VAL A 4 3.25 0.37 -4.03
CA VAL A 4 3.50 -0.88 -3.31
C VAL A 4 4.95 -0.93 -2.85
N PRO A 5 5.24 -1.42 -1.62
CA PRO A 5 6.60 -1.52 -1.11
C PRO A 5 7.53 -2.32 -2.03
N ILE A 6 8.79 -1.89 -2.08
CA ILE A 6 9.88 -2.60 -2.78
C ILE A 6 10.47 -3.70 -1.88
N LEU A 7 10.38 -3.52 -0.55
CA LEU A 7 10.87 -4.49 0.42
C LEU A 7 10.06 -5.80 0.32
N PRO A 8 10.70 -6.95 0.01
CA PRO A 8 10.00 -8.20 -0.30
C PRO A 8 9.01 -8.65 0.78
N GLY A 9 9.41 -8.61 2.06
CA GLY A 9 8.53 -9.03 3.16
C GLY A 9 7.28 -8.15 3.31
N LYS A 10 7.43 -6.83 3.19
CA LYS A 10 6.29 -5.89 3.24
C LYS A 10 5.41 -6.00 2.01
N ARG A 11 6.03 -6.19 0.84
CA ARG A 11 5.34 -6.40 -0.43
C ARG A 11 4.44 -7.63 -0.35
N GLN A 12 4.98 -8.77 0.08
CA GLN A 12 4.21 -9.99 0.27
C GLN A 12 3.03 -9.79 1.23
N GLN A 13 3.23 -9.11 2.36
CA GLN A 13 2.14 -8.79 3.28
C GLN A 13 1.02 -7.96 2.62
N TRP A 14 1.37 -7.01 1.75
CA TRP A 14 0.38 -6.24 1.00
C TRP A 14 -0.36 -7.11 -0.02
N LEU A 15 0.33 -8.00 -0.73
CA LEU A 15 -0.29 -8.92 -1.69
C LEU A 15 -1.26 -9.88 -1.02
N GLU A 16 -0.83 -10.51 0.08
CA GLU A 16 -1.64 -11.41 0.90
C GLU A 16 -2.89 -10.68 1.42
N ARG A 17 -2.71 -9.46 1.92
CA ARG A 17 -3.81 -8.63 2.40
C ARG A 17 -4.77 -8.23 1.28
N CYS A 18 -4.24 -7.90 0.10
CA CYS A 18 -5.03 -7.52 -1.06
C CYS A 18 -5.56 -8.74 -1.85
N LYS A 19 -5.29 -9.97 -1.39
CA LYS A 19 -5.66 -11.22 -2.07
C LYS A 19 -5.24 -11.26 -3.53
N THR A 20 -4.03 -10.79 -3.82
CA THR A 20 -3.43 -10.78 -5.16
C THR A 20 -2.03 -11.40 -5.14
N ASN A 21 -1.39 -11.52 -6.30
CA ASN A 21 -0.04 -12.05 -6.48
C ASN A 21 0.77 -11.13 -7.40
N GLU A 22 2.09 -11.34 -7.49
CA GLU A 22 2.98 -10.51 -8.33
C GLU A 22 2.59 -10.51 -9.81
N GLU A 23 2.11 -11.64 -10.33
CA GLU A 23 1.78 -11.82 -11.75
C GLU A 23 0.57 -10.98 -12.19
N ASN A 24 -0.33 -10.70 -11.25
CA ASN A 24 -1.52 -9.89 -11.47
C ASN A 24 -1.28 -8.39 -11.23
N LEU A 25 -0.05 -7.98 -10.90
CA LEU A 25 0.24 -6.58 -10.66
C LEU A 25 0.43 -5.80 -11.97
N PRO A 26 -0.08 -4.56 -12.03
CA PRO A 26 0.26 -3.66 -13.09
C PRO A 26 1.73 -3.24 -13.00
N LYS A 27 2.26 -2.67 -14.08
CA LYS A 27 3.67 -2.24 -14.20
C LYS A 27 4.10 -1.27 -13.08
N GLU A 28 3.18 -0.40 -12.64
CA GLU A 28 3.39 0.52 -11.53
C GLU A 28 2.32 0.31 -10.46
N PRO A 29 2.47 -0.73 -9.60
CA PRO A 29 1.42 -1.10 -8.66
C PRO A 29 1.24 -0.05 -7.56
N MET A 30 0.02 0.46 -7.43
CA MET A 30 -0.37 1.49 -6.49
C MET A 30 -1.64 1.13 -5.72
N VAL A 31 -1.77 1.69 -4.52
CA VAL A 31 -2.96 1.58 -3.66
C VAL A 31 -3.45 2.97 -3.31
N CYS A 32 -4.76 3.21 -3.38
CA CYS A 32 -5.32 4.50 -2.95
C CYS A 32 -5.06 4.74 -1.45
N SER A 33 -4.74 5.98 -1.08
CA SER A 33 -4.46 6.35 0.32
C SER A 33 -5.65 6.09 1.26
N ASP A 34 -6.86 6.07 0.71
CA ASP A 34 -8.10 5.81 1.45
C ASP A 34 -8.22 4.36 1.91
N HIS A 35 -7.41 3.46 1.35
CA HIS A 35 -7.27 2.09 1.81
C HIS A 35 -6.26 1.94 2.94
N PHE A 36 -5.89 3.01 3.64
CA PHE A 36 -5.07 2.95 4.85
C PHE A 36 -5.78 3.67 6.00
N PHE A 37 -5.50 3.23 7.23
CA PHE A 37 -5.91 4.00 8.40
C PHE A 37 -5.22 5.37 8.40
N LYS A 38 -5.97 6.43 8.73
CA LYS A 38 -5.41 7.77 8.89
C LYS A 38 -4.27 7.83 9.90
N SER A 39 -4.32 6.98 10.94
CA SER A 39 -3.24 6.84 11.92
C SER A 39 -1.94 6.29 11.33
N GLY A 40 -2.01 5.57 10.20
CA GLY A 40 -0.85 5.11 9.44
C GLY A 40 -0.40 6.09 8.36
N ILE A 41 -0.98 7.29 8.28
CA ILE A 41 -0.58 8.34 7.35
C ILE A 41 -0.09 9.55 8.16
N THR A 42 1.21 9.81 8.07
CA THR A 42 1.83 10.97 8.68
C THR A 42 1.80 12.14 7.69
N ILE A 43 1.10 13.21 8.05
CA ILE A 43 1.07 14.45 7.28
C ILE A 43 2.12 15.39 7.87
N ASN A 44 3.19 15.64 7.12
CA ASN A 44 4.12 16.73 7.41
C ASN A 44 3.76 17.92 6.51
N SER A 45 4.20 19.14 6.85
CA SER A 45 3.74 20.44 6.33
C SER A 45 3.70 20.61 4.80
N LYS A 46 4.28 19.67 4.04
CA LYS A 46 4.26 19.65 2.56
C LYS A 46 3.93 18.29 1.94
N ARG A 47 3.89 17.19 2.69
CA ARG A 47 3.73 15.82 2.14
C ARG A 47 3.04 14.89 3.13
N ALA A 48 2.08 14.12 2.64
CA ALA A 48 1.59 12.92 3.30
C ALA A 48 2.57 11.76 3.02
N ARG A 49 2.97 11.05 4.08
CA ARG A 49 3.77 9.82 3.99
C ARG A 49 3.01 8.70 4.66
N LEU A 50 3.03 7.54 4.02
CA LEU A 50 2.56 6.32 4.66
C LEU A 50 3.61 5.87 5.68
N ASP A 51 3.15 5.49 6.88
CA ASP A 51 4.00 4.86 7.88
C ASP A 51 4.63 3.58 7.30
N ARG A 52 5.86 3.29 7.73
CA ARG A 52 6.63 2.13 7.27
C ARG A 52 5.92 0.80 7.57
N ASP A 53 5.13 0.76 8.63
CA ASP A 53 4.42 -0.44 9.06
C ASP A 53 2.94 -0.45 8.68
N ALA A 54 2.46 0.57 7.96
CA ALA A 54 1.10 0.60 7.49
C ALA A 54 0.83 -0.49 6.44
N ILE A 55 -0.33 -1.12 6.59
CA ILE A 55 -0.83 -2.17 5.71
C ILE A 55 -2.22 -1.75 5.23
N PRO A 56 -2.61 -2.02 3.97
CA PRO A 56 -3.93 -1.69 3.48
C PRO A 56 -5.06 -2.33 4.32
N ILE A 57 -6.13 -1.57 4.54
CA ILE A 57 -7.33 -2.02 5.27
C ILE A 57 -8.32 -2.77 4.40
N THR A 58 -8.33 -2.51 3.09
CA THR A 58 -9.32 -3.09 2.17
C THR A 58 -8.65 -3.93 1.09
N THR A 59 -9.30 -5.04 0.74
CA THR A 59 -8.89 -6.01 -0.29
C THR A 59 -9.15 -5.55 -1.72
N LYS A 60 -9.52 -4.29 -1.95
CA LYS A 60 -9.94 -3.82 -3.28
C LYS A 60 -8.78 -3.15 -4.00
N TYR A 61 -8.14 -3.99 -4.83
CA TYR A 61 -7.29 -3.71 -5.98
C TYR A 61 -6.04 -2.85 -5.75
N ILE A 62 -4.90 -3.50 -5.92
CA ILE A 62 -3.70 -2.81 -6.38
C ILE A 62 -3.93 -2.49 -7.86
N ILE A 63 -3.94 -1.21 -8.19
CA ILE A 63 -4.16 -0.65 -9.53
C ILE A 63 -2.87 -0.17 -10.18
#